data_AF-A0AAD8PR87-F1
#
_entry.id   AF-A0AAD8PR87-F1
#
_cell.length_a   1.000
_cell.length_b   1.000
_cell.length_c   1.000
_cell.angle_alpha   90.00
_cell.angle_beta   90.00
_cell.angle_gamma   90.00
#
_symmetry.space_group_name_H-M   'P 1'
#
loop_
_entity.id
_entity.type
_entity.pdbx_description
1 polymer ?
#
loop_
_entity_poly.entity_id
_entity_poly.type
_entity_poly.pdbx_seq_one_letter_code
_entity_poly.pdbx_strand_id
1 'polypeptide(L)'
;PFELCLDQLKHLWRKPVAAFHECYGSPLNPPNNEVRRVGNVAWIGVPLFHLLALARPLREAAYLWYSGLDRGTFGGIVADGYRKDLPIEKGLARKSLSRMR
;
A
#
# COMPACT_ATOMS: atom_id res chain seq x y z
N PRO A 1 0.67 8.87 -18.37
CA PRO A 1 -0.12 8.51 -17.16
C PRO A 1 -0.88 7.20 -17.40
N PHE A 2 -0.86 6.29 -16.42
CA PHE A 2 -1.63 5.04 -16.45
C PHE A 2 -2.66 5.13 -15.33
N GLU A 3 -3.94 5.01 -15.69
CA GLU A 3 -5.06 5.21 -14.78
C GLU A 3 -6.07 4.08 -14.96
N LEU A 4 -6.64 3.64 -13.84
CA LEU A 4 -7.65 2.58 -13.80
C LEU A 4 -8.77 3.00 -12.86
N CYS A 5 -10.02 2.82 -13.30
CA CYS A 5 -11.16 2.88 -12.39
C CYS A 5 -11.32 1.57 -11.61
N LEU A 6 -12.14 1.59 -10.56
CA LEU A 6 -12.39 0.42 -9.72
C LEU A 6 -12.94 -0.77 -10.52
N ASP A 7 -13.81 -0.53 -11.48
CA ASP A 7 -14.40 -1.61 -12.28
C ASP A 7 -13.36 -2.27 -13.19
N GLN A 8 -12.52 -1.49 -13.86
CA GLN A 8 -11.38 -2.02 -14.63
C GLN A 8 -10.45 -2.86 -13.74
N LEU A 9 -10.17 -2.40 -12.53
CA LEU A 9 -9.32 -3.10 -11.57
C LEU A 9 -9.93 -4.46 -11.13
N LYS A 10 -11.26 -4.53 -10.98
CA LYS A 10 -11.98 -5.77 -10.65
C LYS A 10 -11.94 -6.82 -11.78
N HIS A 11 -11.76 -6.39 -13.03
CA HIS A 11 -11.63 -7.27 -14.19
C HIS A 11 -10.21 -7.82 -14.39
N LEU A 12 -9.19 -7.27 -13.71
CA LEU A 12 -7.84 -7.81 -13.76
C LEU A 12 -7.71 -9.12 -12.97
N TRP A 13 -6.60 -9.84 -13.19
CA TRP A 13 -6.29 -11.05 -12.44
C TRP A 13 -6.09 -10.74 -10.95
N ARG A 14 -6.92 -11.35 -10.09
CA ARG A 14 -6.92 -11.19 -8.63
C ARG A 14 -6.51 -12.48 -7.95
N LYS A 15 -5.87 -12.38 -6.79
CA LYS A 15 -5.52 -13.54 -5.96
C LYS A 15 -5.83 -13.28 -4.47
N PRO A 16 -6.19 -14.33 -3.71
CA PRO A 16 -6.27 -14.24 -2.26
C PRO A 16 -4.86 -14.30 -1.63
N VAL A 17 -4.66 -13.58 -0.51
CA VAL A 17 -3.49 -13.70 0.37
C VAL A 17 -3.96 -13.54 1.81
N ALA A 18 -3.64 -14.53 2.65
CA ALA A 18 -3.78 -14.37 4.10
C ALA A 18 -2.53 -13.66 4.64
N ALA A 19 -2.72 -12.58 5.40
CA ALA A 19 -1.63 -11.85 6.01
C ALA A 19 -2.05 -11.21 7.34
N PHE A 20 -1.09 -11.20 8.28
CA PHE A 20 -1.19 -10.40 9.48
C PHE A 20 -0.99 -8.92 9.15
N HIS A 21 -1.85 -8.07 9.70
CA HIS A 21 -1.69 -6.63 9.73
C HIS A 21 -1.52 -6.20 11.18
N GLU A 22 -0.33 -5.71 11.51
CA GLU A 22 0.01 -5.23 12.84
C GLU A 22 0.26 -3.73 12.80
N CYS A 23 -0.37 -3.00 13.71
CA CYS A 23 -0.14 -1.57 13.86
C CYS A 23 1.16 -1.32 14.63
N TYR A 24 2.02 -0.46 14.11
CA TYR A 24 3.23 -0.03 14.79
C TYR A 24 2.96 0.76 16.09
N GLY A 25 1.80 1.42 16.18
CA GLY A 25 1.49 2.37 17.25
C GLY A 25 1.73 3.82 16.84
N SER A 26 1.75 4.73 17.83
CA SER A 26 1.99 6.15 17.57
C SER A 26 3.47 6.41 17.36
N PRO A 27 3.90 7.01 16.22
CA PRO A 27 5.29 7.39 16.02
C PRO A 27 5.74 8.58 16.89
N LEU A 28 4.82 9.22 17.62
CA LEU A 28 5.15 10.33 18.53
C LEU A 28 5.71 9.87 19.87
N ASN A 29 5.59 8.57 20.18
CA ASN A 29 6.07 7.99 21.42
C ASN A 29 7.23 7.02 21.15
N PRO A 30 8.19 6.86 22.09
CA PRO A 30 9.20 5.82 22.00
C PRO A 30 8.57 4.42 21.85
N PRO A 31 9.14 3.52 21.05
CA PRO A 31 8.60 2.19 20.77
C PRO A 31 8.92 1.21 21.91
N ASN A 32 8.59 1.57 23.14
CA ASN A 32 8.99 0.81 24.33
C ASN A 32 7.97 -0.26 24.72
N ASN A 33 6.79 -0.25 24.11
CA ASN A 33 5.70 -1.19 24.40
C ASN A 33 5.09 -1.70 23.09
N GLU A 34 4.82 -3.00 23.02
CA GLU A 34 4.06 -3.59 21.93
C GLU A 34 2.57 -3.24 22.06
N VAL A 35 1.98 -2.64 21.02
CA VAL A 35 0.54 -2.29 21.07
C VAL A 35 -0.37 -3.50 20.88
N ARG A 36 0.16 -4.63 20.35
CA ARG A 36 -0.54 -5.90 20.05
C ARG A 36 -1.85 -5.73 19.28
N ARG A 37 -1.96 -4.66 18.49
CA ARG A 37 -3.09 -4.40 17.60
C ARG A 37 -2.82 -5.11 16.29
N VAL A 38 -3.09 -6.42 16.29
CA VAL A 38 -2.86 -7.33 15.17
C VAL A 38 -4.16 -7.99 14.72
N GLY A 39 -4.33 -8.14 13.41
CA GLY A 39 -5.40 -8.94 12.83
C GLY A 39 -4.87 -9.80 11.69
N ASN A 40 -5.31 -11.06 11.59
CA ASN A 40 -5.06 -11.92 10.44
C ASN A 40 -6.27 -11.89 9.50
N VAL A 41 -6.07 -11.50 8.25
CA VAL A 41 -7.16 -11.30 7.30
C VAL A 41 -6.81 -11.94 5.96
N ALA A 42 -7.80 -12.54 5.32
CA ALA A 42 -7.72 -12.96 3.92
C ALA A 42 -8.06 -11.76 3.02
N TRP A 43 -7.07 -11.30 2.27
CA TRP A 43 -7.16 -10.18 1.33
C TRP A 43 -7.36 -10.70 -0.09
N ILE A 44 -8.19 -10.04 -0.89
CA ILE A 44 -8.31 -10.30 -2.33
C ILE A 44 -7.98 -9.01 -3.09
N GLY A 45 -7.07 -9.10 -4.05
CA GLY A 45 -6.67 -7.95 -4.84
C GLY A 45 -5.82 -8.31 -6.06
N VAL A 46 -5.45 -7.29 -6.83
CA VAL A 46 -4.55 -7.43 -7.98
C VAL A 46 -3.10 -7.39 -7.47
N PRO A 47 -2.24 -8.33 -7.87
CA PRO A 47 -0.82 -8.28 -7.51
C PRO A 47 -0.18 -6.99 -8.00
N LEU A 48 0.61 -6.33 -7.15
CA LEU A 48 1.17 -5.02 -7.49
C LEU A 48 2.13 -5.12 -8.69
N PHE A 49 2.94 -6.19 -8.79
CA PHE A 49 3.79 -6.43 -9.95
C PHE A 49 3.00 -6.50 -11.27
N HIS A 50 1.75 -6.97 -11.24
CA HIS A 50 0.90 -7.04 -12.42
C HIS A 50 0.50 -5.64 -12.88
N LEU A 51 0.15 -4.75 -11.95
CA LEU A 51 -0.14 -3.35 -12.24
C LEU A 51 1.10 -2.61 -12.76
N LEU A 52 2.28 -2.87 -12.18
CA LEU A 52 3.54 -2.26 -12.64
C LEU A 52 3.92 -2.71 -14.04
N ALA A 53 3.68 -3.98 -14.39
CA ALA A 53 3.89 -4.48 -15.74
C ALA A 53 3.00 -3.77 -16.78
N LEU A 54 1.77 -3.42 -16.41
CA LEU A 54 0.86 -2.63 -17.25
C LEU A 54 1.29 -1.16 -17.34
N ALA A 55 1.66 -0.56 -16.20
CA ALA A 55 2.03 0.84 -16.11
C ALA A 55 3.39 1.18 -16.75
N ARG A 56 4.29 0.20 -16.89
CA ARG A 56 5.63 0.33 -17.50
C ARG A 56 6.42 1.52 -16.94
N PRO A 57 6.79 1.50 -15.64
CA PRO A 57 7.58 2.57 -15.05
C PRO A 57 8.93 2.73 -15.77
N LEU A 58 9.52 3.92 -15.64
CA LEU A 58 10.87 4.19 -16.11
C LEU A 58 11.88 3.22 -15.47
N ARG A 59 12.94 2.88 -16.21
CA ARG A 59 13.94 1.90 -15.77
C ARG A 59 14.70 2.38 -14.52
N GLU A 60 14.86 3.69 -14.39
CA GLU A 60 15.52 4.38 -13.30
C GLU A 60 14.60 4.65 -12.09
N ALA A 61 13.31 4.29 -12.16
CA ALA A 61 12.42 4.44 -11.02
C ALA A 61 12.87 3.55 -9.86
N ALA A 62 13.05 4.13 -8.67
CA ALA A 62 13.55 3.41 -7.48
C ALA A 62 12.47 3.19 -6.40
N TYR A 63 11.41 4.01 -6.39
CA TYR A 63 10.39 3.98 -5.35
C TYR A 63 8.98 4.06 -5.93
N LEU A 64 8.05 3.41 -5.25
CA LEU A 64 6.61 3.55 -5.43
C LEU A 64 6.06 4.41 -4.31
N TRP A 65 5.23 5.39 -4.65
CA TRP A 65 4.55 6.25 -3.68
C TRP A 65 3.07 5.94 -3.68
N TYR A 66 2.52 5.64 -2.50
CA TYR A 66 1.09 5.51 -2.26
C TYR A 66 0.62 6.81 -1.62
N SER A 67 -0.40 7.42 -2.19
CA SER A 67 -1.05 8.61 -1.63
C SER A 67 -2.52 8.30 -1.39
N GLY A 68 -2.97 8.51 -0.16
CA GLY A 68 -4.38 8.42 0.19
C GLY A 68 -5.14 9.69 -0.18
N LEU A 69 -6.46 9.57 -0.27
CA LEU A 69 -7.39 10.70 -0.44
C LEU A 69 -7.82 11.31 0.91
N ASP A 70 -7.34 10.74 2.01
CA ASP A 70 -7.59 11.23 3.36
C ASP A 70 -6.91 12.56 3.62
N ARG A 71 -7.44 13.34 4.56
CA ARG A 71 -6.87 14.61 5.03
C ARG A 71 -7.12 14.75 6.52
N GLY A 72 -6.27 15.48 7.22
CA GLY A 72 -6.48 15.73 8.64
C GLY A 72 -5.27 16.31 9.34
N THR A 73 -5.32 16.31 10.68
CA THR A 73 -4.24 16.80 11.52
C THR A 73 -3.67 15.65 12.36
N PHE A 74 -2.35 15.49 12.36
CA PHE A 74 -1.65 14.51 13.17
C PHE A 74 -0.41 15.14 13.83
N GLY A 75 -0.27 15.01 15.15
CA GLY A 75 0.85 15.62 15.87
C GLY A 75 0.92 17.15 15.72
N GLY A 76 -0.22 17.82 15.54
CA GLY A 76 -0.30 19.26 15.27
C GLY A 76 0.00 19.67 13.82
N ILE A 77 0.36 18.72 12.95
CA ILE A 77 0.65 18.97 11.54
C ILE A 77 -0.61 18.70 10.72
N VAL A 78 -1.07 19.70 9.97
CA VAL A 78 -2.12 19.54 8.95
C VAL A 78 -1.50 18.87 7.73
N ALA A 79 -2.08 17.77 7.29
CA ALA A 79 -1.61 16.98 6.16
C ALA A 79 -2.71 16.85 5.10
N ASP A 80 -2.32 17.08 3.84
CA ASP A 80 -3.19 17.00 2.67
C ASP A 80 -3.39 15.58 2.13
N GLY A 81 -2.73 14.59 2.75
CA GLY A 81 -2.75 13.19 2.32
C GLY A 81 -1.75 12.33 3.09
N TYR A 82 -2.18 11.15 3.54
CA TYR A 82 -1.24 10.15 4.03
C TYR A 82 -0.43 9.58 2.87
N ARG A 83 0.90 9.56 3.03
CA ARG A 83 1.83 9.02 2.03
C ARG A 83 2.77 7.99 2.61
N LYS A 84 3.04 6.97 1.80
CA LYS A 84 4.08 5.96 2.08
C LYS A 84 4.82 5.59 0.81
N ASP A 85 6.10 5.29 0.98
CA ASP A 85 6.97 4.80 -0.07
C ASP A 85 7.26 3.30 0.09
N LEU A 86 7.66 2.67 -1.01
CA LEU A 86 8.14 1.30 -1.07
C LEU A 86 9.23 1.21 -2.14
N PRO A 87 10.41 0.63 -1.86
CA PRO A 87 11.39 0.30 -2.90
C PRO A 87 10.75 -0.49 -4.03
N ILE A 88 10.98 -0.09 -5.28
CA ILE A 88 10.25 -0.63 -6.44
C ILE A 88 10.46 -2.13 -6.60
N GLU A 89 11.62 -2.65 -6.18
CA GLU A 89 11.98 -4.07 -6.23
C GLU A 89 11.03 -4.91 -5.36
N LYS A 90 10.60 -4.37 -4.22
CA LYS A 90 9.57 -5.02 -3.37
C LYS A 90 8.20 -4.99 -4.05
N GLY A 91 7.91 -3.94 -4.83
CA GLY A 91 6.68 -3.85 -5.62
C GLY A 91 6.63 -4.87 -6.76
N LEU A 92 7.77 -5.13 -7.40
CA LEU A 92 7.94 -6.12 -8.47
C LEU A 92 7.97 -7.57 -7.97
N ALA A 93 8.24 -7.80 -6.69
CA ALA A 93 8.22 -9.13 -6.09
C ALA A 93 6.81 -9.74 -6.10
N ARG A 94 6.69 -11.07 -6.30
CA ARG A 94 5.39 -11.78 -6.39
C ARG A 94 4.52 -11.73 -5.12
N LYS A 95 5.04 -11.23 -4.00
CA LYS A 95 4.39 -11.24 -2.68
C LYS A 95 3.58 -9.96 -2.39
N SER A 96 3.67 -8.92 -3.21
CA SER A 96 2.98 -7.65 -3.02
C SER A 96 1.58 -7.64 -3.65
N LEU A 97 0.63 -6.98 -2.98
CA LEU A 97 -0.75 -6.77 -3.45
C LEU A 97 -1.07 -5.28 -3.44
N SER A 98 -1.78 -4.82 -4.47
CA SER A 98 -2.47 -3.54 -4.43
C SER A 98 -3.81 -3.73 -3.72
N ARG A 99 -4.05 -2.96 -2.67
CA ARG A 99 -5.28 -3.03 -1.88
C ARG A 99 -6.39 -2.26 -2.58
N MET A 100 -7.55 -2.88 -2.76
CA MET A 100 -8.80 -2.17 -3.06
C MET A 100 -9.49 -1.85 -1.74
N ARG A 101 -9.80 -0.58 -1.49
CA ARG A 101 -10.86 -0.18 -0.57
C ARG A 101 -12.00 0.35 -1.41
#